data_AF-A0A1B7LXK6-F1
#
_entry.id   AF-A0A1B7LXK6-F1
#
_cell.length_a   1.000
_cell.length_b   1.000
_cell.length_c   1.000
_cell.angle_alpha   90.00
_cell.angle_beta   90.00
_cell.angle_gamma   90.00
#
_symmetry.space_group_name_H-M   'P 1'
#
loop_
_entity.id
_entity.type
_entity.pdbx_description
1 polymer ?
#
loop_
_entity_poly.entity_id
_entity_poly.type
_entity_poly.pdbx_seq_one_letter_code
_entity_poly.pdbx_strand_id
1 'polypeptide(L)'
;MTTQSHPLISALSAVLTDASERERVPADEIAIHSVEAVDWPDSCLGVPSDGEACSDVVTPGFRVRLARGATYHTDRLGNVRRARRKVHDDTEIRLSYTVSGGIGGWSTTFETDSYRLSEADDEKLRQLITQADFFNVPNVEPTTVIFDGFTRRLKISVGRRQYEVIRGDGIDAEDSAAFHALVAWVEERTPPIFGQSRTTID
;
A
#
# COMPACT_ATOMS: atom_id res chain seq x y z
N MET A 1 10.57 40.42 -17.77
CA MET A 1 10.27 39.06 -18.27
C MET A 1 10.06 38.18 -17.06
N THR A 2 8.81 37.81 -16.75
CA THR A 2 8.50 36.86 -15.68
C THR A 2 8.87 35.46 -16.18
N THR A 3 9.94 34.88 -15.64
CA THR A 3 10.23 33.45 -15.79
C THR A 3 9.10 32.68 -15.10
N GLN A 4 8.17 32.15 -15.88
CA GLN A 4 7.11 31.31 -15.33
C GLN A 4 7.73 29.95 -15.03
N SER A 5 7.95 29.66 -13.75
CA SER A 5 8.46 28.37 -13.28
C SER A 5 7.54 27.24 -13.72
N HIS A 6 8.11 26.10 -14.11
CA HIS A 6 7.34 24.92 -14.53
C HIS A 6 6.38 24.49 -13.39
N PRO A 7 5.11 24.13 -13.67
CA PRO A 7 4.12 23.82 -12.63
C PRO A 7 4.57 22.78 -11.60
N LEU A 8 5.27 21.74 -12.06
CA LEU A 8 5.84 20.72 -11.16
C LEU A 8 6.86 21.32 -10.17
N ILE A 9 7.68 22.28 -10.60
CA ILE A 9 8.66 22.93 -9.71
C ILE A 9 7.91 23.74 -8.65
N SER A 10 6.87 24.48 -9.03
CA SER A 10 6.03 25.22 -8.07
C SER A 10 5.36 24.29 -7.06
N ALA A 11 4.80 23.18 -7.54
CA ALA A 11 4.19 22.16 -6.69
C ALA A 11 5.19 21.54 -5.69
N LEU A 12 6.34 21.08 -6.18
CA LEU A 12 7.37 20.48 -5.33
C LEU A 12 7.93 21.47 -4.31
N SER A 13 8.15 22.72 -4.71
CA SER A 13 8.57 23.77 -3.79
C SER A 13 7.55 23.98 -2.69
N ALA A 14 6.26 24.08 -3.02
CA ALA A 14 5.20 24.26 -2.02
C ALA A 14 5.10 23.07 -1.05
N VAL A 15 5.23 21.83 -1.56
CA VAL A 15 5.25 20.62 -0.74
C VAL A 15 6.45 20.59 0.21
N LEU A 16 7.65 20.86 -0.28
CA LEU A 16 8.86 20.85 0.54
C LEU A 16 8.81 21.93 1.64
N THR A 17 8.29 23.12 1.32
CA THR A 17 8.09 24.20 2.30
C THR A 17 7.08 23.79 3.37
N ASP A 18 5.88 23.35 3.00
CA ASP A 18 4.86 22.97 3.98
C ASP A 18 5.31 21.77 4.83
N ALA A 19 5.96 20.76 4.23
CA ALA A 19 6.46 19.59 4.94
C ALA A 19 7.56 19.95 5.96
N SER A 20 8.52 20.77 5.55
CA SER A 20 9.58 21.30 6.43
C SER A 20 9.00 22.00 7.65
N GLU A 21 8.01 22.88 7.45
CA GLU A 21 7.38 23.63 8.54
C GLU A 21 6.60 22.72 9.51
N ARG A 22 5.87 21.73 9.00
CA ARG A 22 5.07 20.80 9.81
C ARG A 22 5.93 19.82 10.60
N GLU A 23 6.98 19.29 9.96
CA GLU A 23 7.85 18.27 10.54
C GLU A 23 9.02 18.87 11.34
N ARG A 24 9.27 20.18 11.21
CA ARG A 24 10.41 20.89 11.83
C ARG A 24 11.76 20.28 11.46
N VAL A 25 11.91 19.86 10.21
CA VAL A 25 13.17 19.35 9.66
C VAL A 25 13.56 20.18 8.44
N PRO A 26 14.85 20.31 8.12
CA PRO A 26 15.30 20.99 6.91
C PRO A 26 14.67 20.39 5.64
N ALA A 27 14.37 21.24 4.64
CA ALA A 27 13.71 20.80 3.40
C ALA A 27 14.55 19.79 2.59
N ASP A 28 15.87 19.82 2.73
CA ASP A 28 16.82 18.88 2.16
C ASP A 28 16.78 17.49 2.82
N GLU A 29 16.21 17.36 4.01
CA GLU A 29 15.93 16.07 4.66
C GLU A 29 14.57 15.47 4.26
N ILE A 30 13.73 16.24 3.55
CA ILE A 30 12.43 15.77 3.06
C ILE A 30 12.62 14.99 1.75
N ALA A 31 12.49 13.67 1.83
CA ALA A 31 12.56 12.80 0.66
C ALA A 31 11.18 12.62 -0.01
N ILE A 32 11.12 12.87 -1.33
CA ILE A 32 9.95 12.56 -2.16
C ILE A 32 10.04 11.10 -2.60
N HIS A 33 8.96 10.36 -2.39
CA HIS A 33 8.80 8.97 -2.82
C HIS A 33 8.20 8.87 -4.22
N SER A 34 7.11 9.61 -4.51
CA SER A 34 6.49 9.62 -5.84
C SER A 34 5.81 10.95 -6.16
N VAL A 35 5.68 11.23 -7.45
CA VAL A 35 4.94 12.38 -7.99
C VAL A 35 4.09 11.90 -9.15
N GLU A 36 2.77 12.12 -9.08
CA GLU A 36 1.80 11.68 -10.07
C GLU A 36 0.97 12.90 -10.52
N ALA A 37 0.75 13.07 -11.83
CA ALA A 37 -0.19 14.06 -12.32
C ALA A 37 -1.63 13.56 -12.07
N VAL A 38 -2.47 14.41 -11.49
CA VAL A 38 -3.85 14.06 -11.10
C VAL A 38 -4.79 15.22 -11.43
N ASP A 39 -5.99 14.90 -11.91
CA ASP A 39 -7.09 15.85 -12.02
C ASP A 39 -7.98 15.71 -10.78
N TRP A 40 -8.01 16.75 -9.95
CA TRP A 40 -8.79 16.76 -8.72
C TRP A 40 -10.26 17.08 -8.99
N PRO A 41 -11.21 16.51 -8.22
CA PRO A 41 -12.64 16.71 -8.48
C PRO A 41 -13.14 18.12 -8.13
N ASP A 42 -12.40 18.86 -7.31
CA ASP A 42 -12.81 20.15 -6.74
C ASP A 42 -11.62 21.09 -6.52
N SER A 43 -11.92 22.35 -6.20
CA SER A 43 -10.92 23.39 -5.90
C SER A 43 -10.15 23.17 -4.60
N CYS A 44 -10.59 22.25 -3.74
CA CYS A 44 -9.89 21.83 -2.53
C CYS A 44 -8.99 20.62 -2.77
N LEU A 45 -8.79 20.23 -4.03
CA LEU A 45 -7.91 19.14 -4.42
C LEU A 45 -8.33 17.80 -3.79
N GLY A 46 -9.64 17.62 -3.53
CA GLY A 46 -10.18 16.46 -2.83
C GLY A 46 -9.84 16.39 -1.34
N VAL A 47 -9.34 17.48 -0.75
CA VAL A 47 -9.01 17.60 0.69
C VAL A 47 -9.72 18.83 1.30
N PRO A 48 -11.05 18.77 1.46
CA PRO A 48 -11.81 19.83 2.12
C PRO A 48 -11.42 19.93 3.61
N SER A 49 -11.35 21.16 4.13
CA SER A 49 -11.29 21.39 5.57
C SER A 49 -12.68 21.27 6.20
N ASP A 50 -12.76 21.10 7.52
CA ASP A 50 -14.04 20.99 8.22
C ASP A 50 -14.90 22.25 7.98
N GLY A 51 -16.06 22.06 7.37
CA GLY A 51 -17.00 23.13 7.03
C GLY A 51 -16.62 23.97 5.80
N GLU A 52 -15.56 23.62 5.07
CA GLU A 52 -15.15 24.30 3.85
C GLU A 52 -16.03 23.90 2.66
N ALA A 53 -16.59 24.89 1.97
CA ALA A 53 -17.31 24.67 0.71
C ALA A 53 -16.34 24.81 -0.47
N CYS A 54 -16.05 23.69 -1.12
CA CYS A 54 -15.18 23.62 -2.29
C CYS A 54 -15.99 23.80 -3.57
N SER A 55 -15.40 24.44 -4.58
CA SER A 55 -16.05 24.57 -5.90
C SER A 55 -15.88 23.27 -6.69
N ASP A 56 -16.95 22.77 -7.31
CA ASP A 56 -16.99 21.56 -8.15
C ASP A 56 -16.31 21.78 -9.51
N VAL A 57 -15.06 22.23 -9.49
CA VAL A 57 -14.24 22.49 -10.67
C VAL A 57 -13.07 21.51 -10.70
N VAL A 58 -12.98 20.76 -11.78
CA VAL A 58 -11.86 19.85 -12.01
C VAL A 58 -10.56 20.63 -12.08
N THR A 59 -9.64 20.34 -11.16
CA THR A 59 -8.41 21.11 -10.97
C THR A 59 -7.19 20.25 -11.27
N PRO A 60 -6.48 20.47 -12.38
CA PRO A 60 -5.26 19.73 -12.70
C PRO A 60 -4.12 20.03 -11.73
N GLY A 61 -3.37 19.00 -11.37
CA GLY A 61 -2.38 19.12 -10.31
C GLY A 61 -1.48 17.91 -10.16
N PHE A 62 -0.88 17.78 -8.97
CA PHE A 62 0.05 16.70 -8.64
C PHE A 62 -0.28 16.08 -7.28
N ARG A 63 -0.19 14.76 -7.20
CA ARG A 63 -0.14 14.00 -5.95
C ARG A 63 1.32 13.70 -5.64
N VAL A 64 1.83 14.25 -4.56
CA VAL A 64 3.22 14.07 -4.11
C VAL A 64 3.21 13.23 -2.84
N ARG A 65 3.89 12.08 -2.87
CA ARG A 65 4.09 11.25 -1.67
C ARG A 65 5.49 11.44 -1.15
N LEU A 66 5.63 11.68 0.15
CA LEU A 66 6.91 11.72 0.83
C LEU A 66 7.28 10.32 1.33
N ALA A 67 8.58 10.04 1.43
CA ALA A 67 9.09 8.76 1.92
C ALA A 67 8.64 8.44 3.36
N ARG A 68 8.33 9.48 4.15
CA ARG A 68 7.81 9.37 5.53
C ARG A 68 6.30 9.16 5.60
N GLY A 69 5.64 8.87 4.47
CA GLY A 69 4.22 8.49 4.39
C GLY A 69 3.23 9.64 4.28
N ALA A 70 3.68 10.91 4.32
CA ALA A 70 2.80 12.05 4.08
C ALA A 70 2.43 12.15 2.59
N THR A 71 1.16 12.42 2.31
CA THR A 71 0.66 12.66 0.94
C THR A 71 0.17 14.10 0.82
N TYR A 72 0.57 14.73 -0.27
CA TYR A 72 0.27 16.11 -0.61
C TYR A 72 -0.45 16.18 -1.95
N HIS A 73 -1.51 16.95 -1.99
CA HIS A 73 -2.23 17.28 -3.21
C HIS A 73 -1.91 18.73 -3.55
N THR A 74 -1.48 18.98 -4.79
CA THR A 74 -1.23 20.33 -5.28
C THR A 74 -2.01 20.59 -6.54
N ASP A 75 -2.26 21.86 -6.84
CA ASP A 75 -2.58 22.28 -8.20
C ASP A 75 -1.30 22.67 -8.97
N ARG A 76 -1.47 23.21 -10.18
CA ARG A 76 -0.37 23.73 -11.02
C ARG A 76 0.14 25.11 -10.61
N LEU A 77 -0.56 25.81 -9.73
CA LEU A 77 -0.22 27.16 -9.26
C LEU A 77 0.61 27.13 -7.97
N GLY A 78 0.72 25.97 -7.32
CA GLY A 78 1.47 25.79 -6.08
C GLY A 78 0.58 25.84 -4.83
N ASN A 79 -0.74 25.81 -4.97
CA ASN A 79 -1.61 25.55 -3.83
C ASN A 79 -1.36 24.12 -3.37
N VAL A 80 -1.14 23.92 -2.07
CA VAL A 80 -0.79 22.63 -1.48
C VAL A 80 -1.71 22.30 -0.32
N ARG A 81 -2.18 21.06 -0.27
CA ARG A 81 -2.98 20.51 0.84
C ARG A 81 -2.40 19.16 1.24
N ARG A 82 -2.11 19.00 2.53
CA ARG A 82 -1.71 17.70 3.09
C ARG A 82 -2.96 16.85 3.24
N ALA A 83 -3.06 15.78 2.47
CA ALA A 83 -4.14 14.82 2.62
C ALA A 83 -4.04 14.20 4.02
N ARG A 84 -5.12 14.29 4.80
CA ARG A 84 -5.23 13.46 6.00
C ARG A 84 -5.40 12.03 5.52
N ARG A 85 -4.42 11.18 5.78
CA ARG A 85 -4.62 9.73 5.72
C ARG A 85 -5.83 9.44 6.60
N LYS A 86 -6.88 8.81 6.07
CA LYS A 86 -8.02 8.36 6.88
C LYS A 86 -7.44 7.52 8.02
N VAL A 87 -7.34 8.12 9.20
CA VAL A 87 -6.95 7.40 10.40
C VAL A 87 -8.10 6.45 10.63
N HIS A 88 -7.92 5.17 10.30
CA HIS A 88 -8.78 4.18 10.91
C HIS A 88 -8.32 4.11 12.35
N ASP A 89 -9.08 4.74 13.24
CA ASP A 89 -8.72 5.07 14.63
C ASP A 89 -8.17 3.92 15.48
N ASP A 90 -8.15 2.66 15.01
CA ASP A 90 -7.46 1.56 15.70
C ASP A 90 -7.09 0.34 14.82
N THR A 91 -6.81 0.50 13.51
CA THR A 91 -6.62 -0.66 12.59
C THR A 91 -5.39 -0.58 11.68
N GLU A 92 -4.21 -0.38 12.26
CA GLU A 92 -2.98 -0.67 11.51
C GLU A 92 -3.05 -2.12 11.00
N ILE A 93 -2.85 -2.29 9.68
CA ILE A 93 -2.61 -3.60 9.10
C ILE A 93 -1.11 -3.86 9.14
N ARG A 94 -0.69 -4.99 9.71
CA ARG A 94 0.66 -5.55 9.54
C ARG A 94 0.54 -6.89 8.84
N LEU A 95 1.32 -7.08 7.78
CA LEU A 95 1.25 -8.26 6.93
C LEU A 95 2.65 -8.82 6.71
N SER A 96 2.78 -10.14 6.88
CA SER A 96 3.98 -10.90 6.52
C SER A 96 3.52 -12.12 5.72
N TYR A 97 4.07 -12.28 4.52
CA TYR A 97 3.83 -13.42 3.66
C TYR A 97 5.16 -14.10 3.35
N THR A 98 5.30 -15.36 3.75
CA THR A 98 6.52 -16.15 3.56
C THR A 98 6.23 -17.36 2.72
N VAL A 99 7.08 -17.60 1.71
CA VAL A 99 7.14 -18.86 0.96
C VAL A 99 8.46 -19.52 1.31
N SER A 100 8.43 -20.75 1.82
CA SER A 100 9.62 -21.48 2.23
C SER A 100 9.53 -22.97 1.90
N GLY A 101 10.62 -23.58 1.45
CA GLY A 101 10.66 -25.01 1.15
C GLY A 101 11.74 -25.39 0.15
N GLY A 102 11.53 -26.53 -0.50
CA GLY A 102 12.49 -27.13 -1.42
C GLY A 102 13.70 -27.75 -0.71
N ILE A 103 14.44 -28.58 -1.45
CA ILE A 103 15.61 -29.33 -0.93
C ILE A 103 16.72 -28.39 -0.42
N GLY A 104 16.81 -27.18 -0.98
CA GLY A 104 17.78 -26.16 -0.58
C GLY A 104 17.39 -25.31 0.64
N GLY A 105 16.19 -25.51 1.21
CA GLY A 105 15.71 -24.69 2.34
C GLY A 105 15.51 -23.22 1.96
N TRP A 106 15.03 -22.96 0.75
CA TRP A 106 14.86 -21.59 0.26
C TRP A 106 13.70 -20.88 0.94
N SER A 107 13.80 -19.56 1.06
CA SER A 107 12.71 -18.73 1.53
C SER A 107 12.70 -17.37 0.84
N THR A 108 11.51 -16.80 0.70
CA THR A 108 11.27 -15.42 0.31
C THR A 108 10.14 -14.86 1.17
N THR A 109 10.19 -13.57 1.47
CA THR A 109 9.20 -12.91 2.32
C THR A 109 8.83 -11.55 1.76
N PHE A 110 7.54 -11.24 1.81
CA PHE A 110 7.01 -9.89 1.68
C PHE A 110 6.47 -9.42 3.02
N GLU A 111 6.98 -8.29 3.50
CA GLU A 111 6.47 -7.64 4.71
C GLU A 111 6.04 -6.22 4.40
N THR A 112 4.88 -5.84 4.90
CA THR A 112 4.37 -4.48 4.79
C THR A 112 3.50 -4.13 5.99
N ASP A 113 3.24 -2.84 6.13
CA ASP A 113 2.19 -2.35 6.98
C ASP A 113 1.36 -1.32 6.22
N SER A 114 0.19 -1.00 6.75
CA SER A 114 -0.71 -0.05 6.14
C SER A 114 -0.05 1.30 5.85
N TYR A 115 1.00 1.71 6.56
CA TYR A 115 1.68 3.01 6.38
C TYR A 115 2.69 3.00 5.22
N ARG A 116 3.23 1.83 4.86
CA ARG A 116 4.12 1.66 3.70
C ARG A 116 3.35 1.46 2.39
N LEU A 117 2.05 1.16 2.45
CA LEU A 117 1.20 0.98 1.27
C LEU A 117 0.68 2.31 0.71
N SER A 118 0.41 2.32 -0.60
CA SER A 118 -0.39 3.38 -1.22
C SER A 118 -1.82 3.37 -0.66
N GLU A 119 -2.55 4.49 -0.72
CA GLU A 119 -3.94 4.55 -0.24
C GLU A 119 -4.84 3.55 -0.97
N ALA A 120 -4.68 3.42 -2.28
CA ALA A 120 -5.42 2.44 -3.09
C ALA A 120 -5.07 1.00 -2.70
N ASP A 121 -3.80 0.71 -2.42
CA ASP A 121 -3.36 -0.62 -1.96
C ASP A 121 -3.86 -0.94 -0.54
N ASP A 122 -3.87 0.04 0.37
CA ASP A 122 -4.42 -0.13 1.73
C ASP A 122 -5.93 -0.40 1.68
N GLU A 123 -6.69 0.38 0.90
CA GLU A 123 -8.12 0.15 0.69
C GLU A 123 -8.38 -1.23 0.06
N LYS A 124 -7.60 -1.59 -0.96
CA LYS A 124 -7.70 -2.90 -1.60
C LYS A 124 -7.39 -4.05 -0.63
N LEU A 125 -6.33 -3.93 0.16
CA LEU A 125 -5.95 -4.94 1.15
C LEU A 125 -7.04 -5.10 2.22
N ARG A 126 -7.61 -4.00 2.72
CA ARG A 126 -8.76 -4.02 3.65
C ARG A 126 -9.96 -4.74 3.06
N GLN A 127 -10.29 -4.44 1.81
CA GLN A 127 -11.38 -5.10 1.09
C GLN A 127 -11.13 -6.61 0.98
N LEU A 128 -9.93 -7.01 0.57
CA LEU A 128 -9.55 -8.42 0.42
C LEU A 128 -9.58 -9.18 1.75
N ILE A 129 -9.02 -8.62 2.83
CA ILE A 129 -9.07 -9.22 4.18
C ILE A 129 -10.51 -9.46 4.62
N THR A 130 -11.38 -8.48 4.38
CA THR A 130 -12.80 -8.55 4.75
C THR A 130 -13.55 -9.59 3.92
N GLN A 131 -13.36 -9.58 2.60
CA GLN A 131 -14.03 -10.51 1.68
C GLN A 131 -13.57 -11.95 1.88
N ALA A 132 -12.30 -12.16 2.20
CA ALA A 132 -11.74 -13.47 2.51
C ALA A 132 -12.20 -14.03 3.88
N ASP A 133 -12.84 -13.20 4.71
CA ASP A 133 -13.07 -13.47 6.12
C ASP A 133 -11.81 -14.02 6.81
N PHE A 134 -10.66 -13.38 6.54
CA PHE A 134 -9.33 -13.95 6.76
C PHE A 134 -9.13 -14.56 8.16
N PHE A 135 -9.66 -13.89 9.18
CA PHE A 135 -9.49 -14.29 10.57
C PHE A 135 -10.32 -15.51 11.01
N ASN A 136 -11.16 -16.03 10.12
CA ASN A 136 -11.94 -17.24 10.33
C ASN A 136 -11.59 -18.32 9.29
N VAL A 137 -10.59 -18.09 8.43
CA VAL A 137 -10.10 -19.08 7.47
C VAL A 137 -9.56 -20.29 8.24
N PRO A 138 -10.02 -21.53 7.94
CA PRO A 138 -9.58 -22.70 8.66
C PRO A 138 -8.08 -22.98 8.39
N ASN A 139 -7.37 -23.32 9.47
CA ASN A 139 -6.06 -23.98 9.37
C ASN A 139 -6.30 -25.49 9.41
N VAL A 140 -6.40 -26.09 8.24
CA VAL A 140 -6.37 -27.55 8.13
C VAL A 140 -4.90 -27.95 8.20
N GLU A 141 -4.49 -28.66 9.25
CA GLU A 141 -3.15 -29.25 9.29
C GLU A 141 -3.01 -30.19 8.07
N PRO A 142 -1.94 -30.08 7.27
CA PRO A 142 -1.77 -30.94 6.11
C PRO A 142 -1.73 -32.40 6.58
N THR A 143 -2.69 -33.21 6.16
CA THR A 143 -2.84 -34.62 6.58
C THR A 143 -1.80 -35.56 5.98
N THR A 144 -0.86 -35.04 5.18
CA THR A 144 0.12 -35.83 4.43
C THR A 144 1.50 -35.19 4.48
N VAL A 145 2.51 -36.03 4.75
CA VAL A 145 3.92 -35.66 4.78
C VAL A 145 4.33 -35.14 3.40
N ILE A 146 4.65 -33.85 3.33
CA ILE A 146 5.01 -33.13 2.10
C ILE A 146 6.50 -33.39 1.81
N PHE A 147 6.82 -34.13 0.74
CA PHE A 147 8.19 -34.59 0.47
C PHE A 147 9.03 -33.65 -0.44
N ASP A 148 8.41 -32.62 -1.04
CA ASP A 148 9.08 -31.73 -2.01
C ASP A 148 8.52 -30.28 -2.03
N GLY A 149 7.59 -29.95 -1.13
CA GLY A 149 6.72 -28.79 -1.28
C GLY A 149 7.14 -27.48 -0.65
N PHE A 150 6.70 -26.37 -1.25
CA PHE A 150 6.82 -25.03 -0.67
C PHE A 150 5.64 -24.74 0.25
N THR A 151 5.93 -24.41 1.51
CA THR A 151 4.94 -23.90 2.48
C THR A 151 4.74 -22.40 2.30
N ARG A 152 3.48 -21.98 2.27
CA ARG A 152 3.06 -20.57 2.26
C ARG A 152 2.48 -20.22 3.62
N ARG A 153 2.92 -19.10 4.18
CA ARG A 153 2.49 -18.59 5.49
C ARG A 153 2.05 -17.15 5.30
N LEU A 154 0.74 -16.89 5.45
CA LEU A 154 0.18 -15.55 5.43
C LEU A 154 -0.23 -15.16 6.85
N LYS A 155 0.44 -14.15 7.40
CA LYS A 155 0.14 -13.59 8.71
C LYS A 155 -0.35 -12.17 8.56
N ILE A 156 -1.55 -11.89 9.09
CA ILE A 156 -2.14 -10.55 9.08
C ILE A 156 -2.56 -10.17 10.49
N SER A 157 -2.19 -8.95 10.88
CA SER A 157 -2.70 -8.28 12.06
C SER A 157 -3.50 -7.06 11.64
N VAL A 158 -4.69 -6.86 12.22
CA VAL A 158 -5.47 -5.63 12.12
C VAL A 158 -5.71 -5.11 13.53
N GLY A 159 -5.04 -4.02 13.88
CA GLY A 159 -5.00 -3.52 15.26
C GLY A 159 -4.43 -4.57 16.21
N ARG A 160 -5.25 -5.06 17.16
CA ARG A 160 -4.88 -6.11 18.12
C ARG A 160 -5.18 -7.54 17.65
N ARG A 161 -6.02 -7.71 16.62
CA ARG A 161 -6.39 -9.04 16.11
C ARG A 161 -5.27 -9.52 15.18
N GLN A 162 -4.74 -10.71 15.44
CA GLN A 162 -3.71 -11.35 14.60
C GLN A 162 -4.18 -12.76 14.26
N TYR A 163 -3.94 -13.17 13.02
CA TYR A 163 -4.17 -14.55 12.59
C TYR A 163 -3.15 -14.95 11.53
N GLU A 164 -2.89 -16.24 11.45
CA GLU A 164 -1.92 -16.83 10.53
C GLU A 164 -2.60 -18.00 9.83
N VAL A 165 -2.49 -18.02 8.50
CA VAL A 165 -2.96 -19.10 7.66
C VAL A 165 -1.74 -19.76 7.01
N ILE A 166 -1.65 -21.09 7.13
CA ILE A 166 -0.58 -21.89 6.55
C ILE A 166 -1.18 -22.81 5.49
N ARG A 167 -0.53 -22.88 4.33
CA ARG A 167 -0.85 -23.84 3.27
C ARG A 167 0.41 -24.53 2.75
N GLY A 168 0.27 -25.80 2.36
CA GLY A 168 1.31 -26.60 1.72
C GLY A 168 1.51 -26.21 0.24
N ASP A 169 1.52 -27.20 -0.65
CA ASP A 169 1.77 -27.12 -2.11
C ASP A 169 0.80 -26.26 -2.95
N GLY A 170 0.38 -25.10 -2.43
CA GLY A 170 -0.55 -24.20 -3.07
C GLY A 170 -1.58 -23.72 -2.06
N ILE A 171 -2.73 -23.29 -2.57
CA ILE A 171 -3.90 -22.95 -1.78
C ILE A 171 -4.84 -24.17 -1.78
N ASP A 172 -5.56 -24.43 -0.68
CA ASP A 172 -6.36 -25.66 -0.54
C ASP A 172 -7.58 -25.61 -1.49
N ALA A 173 -8.05 -26.76 -1.98
CA ALA A 173 -9.25 -26.81 -2.83
C ALA A 173 -10.52 -26.35 -2.09
N GLU A 174 -10.49 -26.35 -0.76
CA GLU A 174 -11.58 -25.87 0.10
C GLU A 174 -11.54 -24.36 0.37
N ASP A 175 -10.49 -23.65 -0.07
CA ASP A 175 -10.38 -22.23 0.16
C ASP A 175 -11.32 -21.42 -0.73
N SER A 176 -11.83 -20.32 -0.17
CA SER A 176 -12.72 -19.44 -0.91
C SER A 176 -11.98 -18.68 -2.02
N ALA A 177 -12.69 -18.37 -3.11
CA ALA A 177 -12.15 -17.51 -4.17
C ALA A 177 -11.69 -16.13 -3.65
N ALA A 178 -12.32 -15.62 -2.59
CA ALA A 178 -11.92 -14.37 -1.94
C ALA A 178 -10.58 -14.51 -1.19
N PHE A 179 -10.33 -15.64 -0.53
CA PHE A 179 -9.03 -15.93 0.06
C PHE A 179 -7.94 -16.08 -1.01
N HIS A 180 -8.25 -16.74 -2.14
CA HIS A 180 -7.32 -16.82 -3.27
C HIS A 180 -6.95 -15.43 -3.81
N ALA A 181 -7.91 -14.51 -3.91
CA ALA A 181 -7.65 -13.14 -4.35
C ALA A 181 -6.73 -12.37 -3.37
N LEU A 182 -6.89 -12.59 -2.06
CA LEU A 182 -5.99 -12.03 -1.05
C LEU A 182 -4.56 -12.59 -1.19
N VAL A 183 -4.43 -13.91 -1.36
CA VAL A 183 -3.12 -14.57 -1.54
C VAL A 183 -2.45 -14.11 -2.83
N ALA A 184 -3.18 -14.05 -3.94
CA ALA A 184 -2.63 -13.57 -5.22
C ALA A 184 -2.09 -12.14 -5.10
N TRP A 185 -2.81 -11.24 -4.41
CA TRP A 185 -2.38 -9.86 -4.20
C TRP A 185 -1.06 -9.74 -3.43
N VAL A 186 -0.83 -10.61 -2.43
CA VAL A 186 0.45 -10.63 -1.69
C VAL A 186 1.55 -11.35 -2.46
N GLU A 187 1.24 -12.43 -3.17
CA GLU A 187 2.20 -13.15 -4.02
C GLU A 187 2.75 -12.26 -5.13
N GLU A 188 1.90 -11.41 -5.72
CA GLU A 188 2.34 -10.46 -6.73
C GLU A 188 3.42 -9.48 -6.25
N ARG A 189 3.40 -9.18 -4.95
CA ARG A 189 4.33 -8.26 -4.26
C ARG A 189 5.50 -9.00 -3.60
N THR A 190 5.49 -10.33 -3.64
CA THR A 190 6.53 -11.16 -3.05
C THR A 190 7.69 -11.34 -4.04
N PRO A 191 8.93 -11.04 -3.64
CA PRO A 191 10.08 -11.30 -4.48
C PRO A 191 10.13 -12.78 -4.88
N PRO A 192 10.51 -13.12 -6.12
CA PRO A 192 10.67 -14.52 -6.50
C PRO A 192 11.73 -15.19 -5.64
N ILE A 193 11.56 -16.49 -5.40
CA ILE A 193 12.61 -17.29 -4.77
C ILE A 193 13.84 -17.27 -5.69
N PHE A 194 15.01 -17.01 -5.10
CA PHE A 194 16.27 -16.91 -5.82
C PHE A 194 16.45 -18.12 -6.77
N GLY A 195 16.52 -17.87 -8.08
CA GLY A 195 16.69 -18.92 -9.10
C GLY A 195 15.42 -19.38 -9.83
N GLN A 196 14.23 -18.87 -9.51
CA GLN A 196 13.01 -19.08 -10.31
C GLN A 196 12.47 -17.77 -10.89
N SER A 197 12.36 -17.70 -12.22
CA SER A 197 11.60 -16.65 -12.91
C SER A 197 10.09 -16.88 -12.68
N ARG A 198 9.29 -15.82 -12.58
CA ARG A 198 7.82 -15.95 -12.65
C ARG A 198 7.47 -16.51 -14.02
N THR A 199 7.11 -17.79 -14.09
CA THR A 199 6.57 -18.38 -15.32
C THR A 199 5.17 -17.81 -15.52
N THR A 200 5.06 -16.75 -16.32
CA THR A 200 3.77 -16.33 -16.88
C THR A 200 3.32 -17.45 -17.80
N ILE A 201 2.27 -18.18 -17.43
CA ILE A 201 1.58 -19.05 -18.36
C ILE A 201 0.66 -18.12 -19.16
N ASP A 202 1.00 -17.89 -20.44
CA ASP A 202 0.14 -17.29 -21.45
C ASP A 202 -1.07 -18.19 -21.76
#